data_AF-A0A958ZDM0-F1
#
_entry.id   AF-A0A958ZDM0-F1
#
_cell.length_a   1.000
_cell.length_b   1.000
_cell.length_c   1.000
_cell.angle_alpha   90.00
_cell.angle_beta   90.00
_cell.angle_gamma   90.00
#
_symmetry.space_group_name_H-M   'P 1'
#
loop_
_entity.id
_entity.type
_entity.pdbx_description
1 polymer ?
#
loop_
_entity_poly.entity_id
_entity_poly.type
_entity_poly.pdbx_seq_one_letter_code
_entity_poly.pdbx_strand_id
1 'polypeptide(L)'
;MSIFKKFFGSNAEEGASDTQTASKPETSTTTTTSINGLQRSNFPFGRYTDRNKTNEQIAYWGDAVKAFDEKRYFDSFEILMKYIGDPEIGNLKYSRNGDKIEFEFVQGSNVISGHAEGDKFVAISEIVLMETPNVPVMRKLMSSNYSLKYSKFALKDNIVCMKLSSKIEDASPNKLYYGLREMARKADREDDLLISEFGSVKEVGEDKTIPYSEEKMAVLLKYLDQWIRDTLEEVGKHDKDNFCGAIAFLLLRLSYRIDYLLKPQGQLMDRLEKIQHMFFAQNNETTQQRNEKIIAEFNDILNWDEAKKREGLYETISTFALINPSDHKPVMDMMFDEMKKADWYINNNYPVFIKSIFEYSVAYAFFNYGMHYPTMHLWDMLMEIFNPDFYKEMGIDNQYINGDQLNSANINKRISYIIKEAKKEFPNIDLRVENINYGDLTQFYTSLMKEADYLNYSK
;
A
#
# COMPACT_ATOMS: atom_id res chain seq x y z
N MET A 1 -19.72 15.33 6.27
CA MET A 1 -19.19 16.66 6.63
C MET A 1 -17.74 16.48 7.04
N SER A 2 -16.80 17.27 6.51
CA SER A 2 -15.36 16.99 6.65
C SER A 2 -14.86 17.19 8.08
N ILE A 3 -14.17 16.17 8.63
CA ILE A 3 -13.68 16.10 10.02
C ILE A 3 -12.66 17.22 10.31
N PHE A 4 -11.92 17.65 9.30
CA PHE A 4 -10.76 18.55 9.45
C PHE A 4 -11.11 20.02 9.67
N LYS A 5 -12.31 20.50 9.30
CA LYS A 5 -12.67 21.93 9.41
C LYS A 5 -12.76 22.41 10.88
N LYS A 6 -12.69 21.51 11.85
CA LYS A 6 -12.63 21.82 13.29
C LYS A 6 -11.20 22.04 13.82
N PHE A 7 -10.17 21.58 13.09
CA PHE A 7 -8.82 21.46 13.66
C PHE A 7 -7.85 22.58 13.27
N PHE A 8 -7.88 23.12 12.04
CA PHE A 8 -6.77 23.92 11.50
C PHE A 8 -7.18 25.28 10.95
N GLY A 9 -6.45 26.33 11.34
CA GLY A 9 -6.60 27.68 10.80
C GLY A 9 -5.45 28.64 11.14
N SER A 10 -4.81 29.14 10.09
CA SER A 10 -4.30 30.52 9.92
C SER A 10 -3.36 31.17 10.94
N ASN A 11 -2.07 31.38 10.57
CA ASN A 11 -1.42 32.72 10.47
C ASN A 11 0.09 32.65 10.02
N ALA A 12 0.64 33.79 9.57
CA ALA A 12 1.39 33.95 8.29
C ALA A 12 2.95 34.03 8.31
N GLU A 13 3.55 34.24 7.12
CA GLU A 13 4.87 34.88 6.80
C GLU A 13 6.21 34.09 6.72
N GLU A 14 6.58 33.73 5.47
CA GLU A 14 7.83 34.00 4.68
C GLU A 14 9.27 34.04 5.25
N GLY A 15 10.24 33.47 4.49
CA GLY A 15 11.70 33.72 4.61
C GLY A 15 12.59 32.83 3.70
N ALA A 16 13.72 33.34 3.19
CA ALA A 16 14.67 32.64 2.28
C ALA A 16 16.09 33.25 2.38
N SER A 17 17.19 32.80 1.73
CA SER A 17 17.44 31.77 0.68
C SER A 17 18.76 30.97 1.02
N ASP A 18 19.57 30.30 0.18
CA ASP A 18 19.84 30.32 -1.28
C ASP A 18 20.41 28.99 -1.85
N THR A 19 21.35 29.03 -2.84
CA THR A 19 21.67 27.99 -3.83
C THR A 19 23.11 27.37 -3.82
N GLN A 20 23.31 26.35 -4.68
CA GLN A 20 24.54 25.99 -5.46
C GLN A 20 25.68 25.15 -4.82
N THR A 21 26.37 24.20 -5.50
CA THR A 21 26.10 23.35 -6.71
C THR A 21 27.12 22.19 -6.89
N ALA A 22 26.69 21.09 -7.53
CA ALA A 22 27.51 20.08 -8.28
C ALA A 22 28.50 19.18 -7.47
N SER A 23 28.97 18.01 -7.96
CA SER A 23 28.88 17.33 -9.28
C SER A 23 28.77 15.78 -9.18
N LYS A 24 28.52 15.08 -10.30
CA LYS A 24 28.33 13.60 -10.41
C LYS A 24 29.66 12.80 -10.41
N PRO A 25 29.62 11.50 -10.05
CA PRO A 25 29.48 10.40 -11.04
C PRO A 25 28.27 9.48 -10.71
N GLU A 26 27.45 8.99 -11.65
CA GLU A 26 27.69 7.92 -12.65
C GLU A 26 27.90 6.51 -12.07
N THR A 27 26.82 5.72 -12.01
CA THR A 27 26.89 4.25 -11.80
C THR A 27 25.71 3.49 -12.45
N SER A 28 26.03 2.32 -12.99
CA SER A 28 25.20 1.11 -13.18
C SER A 28 23.68 1.23 -13.43
N THR A 29 23.28 0.91 -14.67
CA THR A 29 21.90 0.58 -15.06
C THR A 29 21.33 -0.62 -14.27
N THR A 30 20.14 -0.47 -13.69
CA THR A 30 19.31 -1.60 -13.23
C THR A 30 18.17 -1.86 -14.22
N THR A 31 17.93 -3.15 -14.47
CA THR A 31 16.95 -3.78 -15.37
C THR A 31 15.71 -2.95 -15.74
N THR A 32 15.65 -2.51 -17.01
CA THR A 32 14.44 -1.93 -17.59
C THR A 32 13.36 -3.01 -17.76
N THR A 33 12.39 -3.11 -16.85
CA THR A 33 11.29 -4.10 -16.91
C THR A 33 10.25 -3.74 -17.99
N SER A 34 10.66 -3.78 -19.26
CA SER A 34 9.79 -3.52 -20.42
C SER A 34 8.92 -4.73 -20.76
N ILE A 35 7.97 -5.04 -19.88
CA ILE A 35 6.77 -5.81 -20.26
C ILE A 35 5.86 -4.86 -21.05
N ASN A 36 5.17 -5.37 -22.08
CA ASN A 36 4.44 -4.53 -23.06
C ASN A 36 3.09 -3.97 -22.52
N GLY A 37 3.15 -3.06 -21.55
CA GLY A 37 1.99 -2.32 -21.05
C GLY A 37 2.25 -1.57 -19.75
N LEU A 38 1.22 -0.87 -19.25
CA LEU A 38 1.18 -0.47 -17.84
C LEU A 38 0.98 -1.70 -16.95
N GLN A 39 1.71 -1.76 -15.83
CA GLN A 39 1.47 -2.76 -14.79
C GLN A 39 0.14 -2.45 -14.08
N ARG A 40 -0.68 -3.45 -13.86
CA ARG A 40 -1.98 -3.35 -13.17
C ARG A 40 -1.84 -3.54 -11.66
N SER A 41 -0.91 -4.42 -11.32
CA SER A 41 -0.79 -5.10 -10.03
C SER A 41 0.66 -5.07 -9.53
N ASN A 42 1.63 -5.31 -10.43
CA ASN A 42 3.05 -5.30 -10.07
C ASN A 42 3.62 -3.87 -10.11
N PHE A 43 3.29 -3.10 -9.08
CA PHE A 43 3.65 -1.68 -8.96
C PHE A 43 4.97 -1.50 -8.19
N PRO A 44 5.90 -0.60 -8.62
CA PRO A 44 7.20 -0.44 -7.95
C PRO A 44 7.13 -0.11 -6.46
N PHE A 45 6.17 0.74 -6.08
CA PHE A 45 5.96 1.26 -4.73
C PHE A 45 4.51 1.12 -4.27
N GLY A 46 4.28 1.14 -2.96
CA GLY A 46 2.97 1.04 -2.33
C GLY A 46 2.47 -0.38 -2.06
N ARG A 47 1.29 -0.43 -1.40
CA ARG A 47 0.57 -1.66 -1.03
C ARG A 47 -0.13 -2.28 -2.25
N TYR A 48 -0.18 -3.61 -2.31
CA TYR A 48 -0.86 -4.36 -3.39
C TYR A 48 -2.37 -4.07 -3.48
N THR A 49 -2.92 -4.11 -4.69
CA THR A 49 -4.36 -4.02 -4.97
C THR A 49 -4.81 -5.09 -5.96
N ASP A 50 -5.85 -5.84 -5.60
CA ASP A 50 -6.50 -6.88 -6.42
C ASP A 50 -7.56 -6.30 -7.38
N ARG A 51 -7.76 -4.97 -7.39
CA ARG A 51 -8.79 -4.28 -8.19
C ARG A 51 -8.58 -4.39 -9.70
N ASN A 52 -7.34 -4.36 -10.18
CA ASN A 52 -7.02 -4.05 -11.59
C ASN A 52 -7.03 -5.26 -12.54
N LYS A 53 -7.71 -6.34 -12.14
CA LYS A 53 -7.91 -7.57 -12.93
C LYS A 53 -8.44 -7.25 -14.34
N THR A 54 -7.91 -7.95 -15.33
CA THR A 54 -8.29 -7.82 -16.74
C THR A 54 -9.74 -8.24 -17.00
N ASN A 55 -10.30 -7.84 -18.16
CA ASN A 55 -11.62 -8.31 -18.61
C ASN A 55 -11.73 -9.85 -18.63
N GLU A 56 -10.63 -10.55 -18.97
CA GLU A 56 -10.57 -12.02 -18.96
C GLU A 56 -10.60 -12.57 -17.52
N GLN A 57 -9.76 -12.03 -16.63
CA GLN A 57 -9.78 -12.42 -15.22
C GLN A 57 -11.16 -12.18 -14.58
N ILE A 58 -11.83 -11.06 -14.90
CA ILE A 58 -13.18 -10.76 -14.40
C ILE A 58 -14.21 -11.79 -14.90
N ALA A 59 -14.09 -12.27 -16.15
CA ALA A 59 -15.01 -13.27 -16.72
C ALA A 59 -14.97 -14.60 -15.94
N TYR A 60 -13.79 -15.03 -15.47
CA TYR A 60 -13.64 -16.25 -14.67
C TYR A 60 -14.52 -16.25 -13.40
N TRP A 61 -14.91 -15.10 -12.83
CA TRP A 61 -15.87 -15.07 -11.72
C TRP A 61 -17.24 -15.63 -12.11
N GLY A 62 -17.77 -15.19 -13.26
CA GLY A 62 -19.06 -15.63 -13.77
C GLY A 62 -19.05 -17.10 -14.16
N ASP A 63 -17.98 -17.55 -14.82
CA ASP A 63 -17.81 -18.95 -15.23
C ASP A 63 -17.62 -19.88 -14.02
N ALA A 64 -16.90 -19.45 -12.98
CA ALA A 64 -16.77 -20.22 -11.74
C ALA A 64 -18.13 -20.39 -11.03
N VAL A 65 -18.93 -19.31 -10.93
CA VAL A 65 -20.28 -19.37 -10.32
C VAL A 65 -21.19 -20.29 -11.14
N LYS A 66 -21.23 -20.12 -12.47
CA LYS A 66 -22.01 -20.98 -13.36
C LYS A 66 -21.63 -22.46 -13.24
N ALA A 67 -20.33 -22.77 -13.22
CA ALA A 67 -19.86 -24.15 -13.03
C ALA A 67 -20.28 -24.72 -11.66
N PHE A 68 -20.35 -23.89 -10.62
CA PHE A 68 -20.84 -24.31 -9.29
C PHE A 68 -22.34 -24.66 -9.32
N ASP A 69 -23.16 -23.81 -9.94
CA ASP A 69 -24.61 -24.02 -10.06
C ASP A 69 -24.95 -25.24 -10.93
N GLU A 70 -24.12 -25.52 -11.95
CA GLU A 70 -24.14 -26.75 -12.76
C GLU A 70 -23.59 -27.99 -12.00
N LYS A 71 -23.17 -27.84 -10.73
CA LYS A 71 -22.55 -28.87 -9.87
C LYS A 71 -21.20 -29.41 -10.37
N ARG A 72 -20.56 -28.71 -11.30
CA ARG A 72 -19.19 -29.00 -11.77
C ARG A 72 -18.17 -28.39 -10.80
N TYR A 73 -18.17 -28.87 -9.56
CA TYR A 73 -17.45 -28.26 -8.44
C TYR A 73 -15.94 -28.10 -8.68
N PHE A 74 -15.26 -29.11 -9.22
CA PHE A 74 -13.83 -29.02 -9.51
C PHE A 74 -13.51 -28.05 -10.66
N ASP A 75 -14.38 -27.96 -11.69
CA ASP A 75 -14.26 -26.92 -12.72
C ASP A 75 -14.42 -25.52 -12.11
N SER A 76 -15.41 -25.35 -11.23
CA SER A 76 -15.65 -24.10 -10.51
C SER A 76 -14.44 -23.67 -9.67
N PHE A 77 -13.81 -24.58 -8.94
CA PHE A 77 -12.63 -24.29 -8.13
C PHE A 77 -11.40 -23.96 -8.98
N GLU A 78 -11.17 -24.69 -10.08
CA GLU A 78 -10.10 -24.37 -11.03
C GLU A 78 -10.28 -22.97 -11.64
N ILE A 79 -11.50 -22.64 -12.08
CA ILE A 79 -11.79 -21.33 -12.68
C ILE A 79 -11.65 -20.22 -11.61
N LEU A 80 -12.03 -20.48 -10.35
CA LEU A 80 -11.78 -19.55 -9.24
C LEU A 80 -10.28 -19.32 -8.99
N MET A 81 -9.41 -20.34 -9.15
CA MET A 81 -7.97 -20.13 -9.05
C MET A 81 -7.45 -19.17 -10.14
N LYS A 82 -8.02 -19.22 -11.35
CA LYS A 82 -7.71 -18.28 -12.45
C LYS A 82 -8.24 -16.86 -12.20
N TYR A 83 -9.34 -16.71 -11.46
CA TYR A 83 -9.82 -15.40 -11.00
C TYR A 83 -8.91 -14.80 -9.91
N ILE A 84 -8.52 -15.61 -8.91
CA ILE A 84 -7.70 -15.17 -7.78
C ILE A 84 -6.28 -14.83 -8.27
N GLY A 85 -5.69 -15.70 -9.09
CA GLY A 85 -4.33 -15.57 -9.60
C GLY A 85 -4.07 -14.27 -10.37
N ASP A 86 -2.85 -13.77 -10.21
CA ASP A 86 -2.35 -12.55 -10.82
C ASP A 86 -1.07 -12.83 -11.64
N PRO A 87 -1.15 -12.90 -12.98
CA PRO A 87 0.00 -13.23 -13.84
C PRO A 87 1.14 -12.20 -13.83
N GLU A 88 0.91 -10.95 -13.39
CA GLU A 88 2.00 -9.95 -13.29
C GLU A 88 2.93 -10.21 -12.10
N ILE A 89 2.45 -10.94 -11.10
CA ILE A 89 3.15 -11.21 -9.83
C ILE A 89 3.47 -12.71 -9.67
N GLY A 90 2.70 -13.61 -10.29
CA GLY A 90 2.87 -15.06 -10.14
C GLY A 90 2.41 -15.58 -8.77
N ASN A 91 1.43 -14.91 -8.16
CA ASN A 91 1.08 -15.06 -6.75
C ASN A 91 0.43 -16.40 -6.35
N LEU A 92 -0.10 -17.16 -7.31
CA LEU A 92 -0.83 -18.40 -7.10
C LEU A 92 -0.36 -19.48 -8.08
N LYS A 93 -0.15 -20.68 -7.54
CA LYS A 93 0.09 -21.92 -8.29
C LYS A 93 -1.03 -22.89 -7.97
N TYR A 94 -1.47 -23.66 -8.96
CA TYR A 94 -2.38 -24.78 -8.73
C TYR A 94 -2.11 -25.92 -9.72
N SER A 95 -2.58 -27.11 -9.36
CA SER A 95 -2.62 -28.27 -10.24
C SER A 95 -3.98 -28.94 -10.16
N ARG A 96 -4.33 -29.72 -11.18
CA ARG A 96 -5.55 -30.52 -11.22
C ARG A 96 -5.27 -31.91 -11.79
N ASN A 97 -5.80 -32.93 -11.14
CA ASN A 97 -5.78 -34.31 -11.61
C ASN A 97 -7.19 -34.92 -11.42
N GLY A 98 -8.04 -34.75 -12.45
CA GLY A 98 -9.45 -35.13 -12.39
C GLY A 98 -10.22 -34.34 -11.32
N ASP A 99 -10.81 -35.08 -10.37
CA ASP A 99 -11.56 -34.57 -9.21
C ASP A 99 -10.66 -34.36 -7.97
N LYS A 100 -9.39 -34.05 -8.21
CA LYS A 100 -8.46 -33.52 -7.23
C LYS A 100 -7.83 -32.22 -7.73
N ILE A 101 -7.84 -31.20 -6.88
CA ILE A 101 -7.12 -29.93 -7.09
C ILE A 101 -6.24 -29.67 -5.88
N GLU A 102 -5.02 -29.20 -6.11
CA GLU A 102 -4.08 -28.73 -5.09
C GLU A 102 -3.61 -27.31 -5.47
N PHE A 103 -3.52 -26.40 -4.51
CA PHE A 103 -3.12 -25.01 -4.75
C PHE A 103 -2.25 -24.44 -3.63
N GLU A 104 -1.47 -23.43 -3.99
CA GLU A 104 -0.59 -22.64 -3.13
C GLU A 104 -0.67 -21.17 -3.56
N PHE A 105 -0.84 -20.24 -2.63
CA PHE A 105 -0.65 -18.82 -2.91
C PHE A 105 0.03 -18.10 -1.74
N VAL A 106 0.66 -16.96 -2.04
CA VAL A 106 1.42 -16.16 -1.06
C VAL A 106 0.65 -14.91 -0.68
N GLN A 107 0.64 -14.58 0.61
CA GLN A 107 0.11 -13.35 1.16
C GLN A 107 1.10 -12.81 2.20
N GLY A 108 1.89 -11.82 1.79
CA GLY A 108 2.94 -11.18 2.59
C GLY A 108 4.03 -12.18 3.01
N SER A 109 4.14 -12.44 4.31
CA SER A 109 5.01 -13.48 4.88
C SER A 109 4.49 -14.92 4.59
N ASN A 110 3.18 -15.07 4.45
CA ASN A 110 2.49 -16.35 4.62
C ASN A 110 2.26 -17.13 3.32
N VAL A 111 2.33 -18.47 3.45
CA VAL A 111 1.88 -19.43 2.43
C VAL A 111 0.52 -20.00 2.82
N ILE A 112 -0.46 -19.85 1.95
CA ILE A 112 -1.76 -20.53 2.06
C ILE A 112 -1.73 -21.71 1.08
N SER A 113 -1.76 -22.92 1.63
CA SER A 113 -1.86 -24.17 0.88
C SER A 113 -3.26 -24.77 0.98
N GLY A 114 -3.71 -25.51 -0.03
CA GLY A 114 -5.03 -26.12 0.02
C GLY A 114 -5.29 -27.16 -1.05
N HIS A 115 -6.40 -27.88 -0.88
CA HIS A 115 -6.87 -28.90 -1.80
C HIS A 115 -8.39 -29.00 -1.83
N ALA A 116 -8.90 -29.49 -2.95
CA ALA A 116 -10.25 -30.03 -3.06
C ALA A 116 -10.15 -31.48 -3.54
N GLU A 117 -10.73 -32.41 -2.80
CA GLU A 117 -10.72 -33.85 -3.11
C GLU A 117 -11.94 -34.53 -2.46
N GLY A 118 -12.57 -35.47 -3.18
CA GLY A 118 -13.73 -36.20 -2.69
C GLY A 118 -14.91 -35.27 -2.37
N ASP A 119 -15.36 -35.23 -1.12
CA ASP A 119 -16.47 -34.39 -0.66
C ASP A 119 -16.04 -33.04 -0.05
N LYS A 120 -14.73 -32.71 -0.01
CA LYS A 120 -14.20 -31.59 0.80
C LYS A 120 -13.35 -30.59 0.01
N PHE A 121 -13.43 -29.33 0.43
CA PHE A 121 -12.44 -28.28 0.17
C PHE A 121 -11.76 -27.92 1.50
N VAL A 122 -10.43 -27.79 1.50
CA VAL A 122 -9.63 -27.39 2.67
C VAL A 122 -8.53 -26.42 2.26
N ALA A 123 -8.34 -25.35 3.03
CA ALA A 123 -7.13 -24.52 2.99
C ALA A 123 -6.52 -24.41 4.40
N ILE A 124 -5.20 -24.29 4.47
CA ILE A 124 -4.40 -24.16 5.69
C ILE A 124 -3.25 -23.18 5.43
N SER A 125 -3.01 -22.29 6.40
CA SER A 125 -1.74 -21.57 6.56
C SER A 125 -1.22 -21.87 7.97
N GLU A 126 0.07 -22.15 8.10
CA GLU A 126 0.74 -22.41 9.38
C GLU A 126 1.35 -21.09 9.86
N ILE A 127 1.11 -20.73 11.13
CA ILE A 127 1.31 -19.36 11.65
C ILE A 127 2.54 -19.31 12.56
N VAL A 128 2.53 -20.10 13.63
CA VAL A 128 3.65 -20.19 14.58
C VAL A 128 3.74 -21.59 15.19
N LEU A 129 4.97 -22.03 15.47
CA LEU A 129 5.26 -23.19 16.31
C LEU A 129 5.18 -22.79 17.79
N MET A 130 4.32 -23.48 18.56
CA MET A 130 4.16 -23.34 20.00
C MET A 130 4.68 -24.62 20.68
N GLU A 131 6.00 -24.70 20.91
CA GLU A 131 6.69 -25.90 21.43
C GLU A 131 6.13 -26.40 22.78
N THR A 132 5.64 -25.48 23.61
CA THR A 132 4.94 -25.76 24.86
C THR A 132 3.61 -25.01 24.92
N PRO A 133 2.47 -25.64 25.27
CA PRO A 133 1.16 -24.99 25.27
C PRO A 133 1.09 -23.71 26.12
N ASN A 134 0.95 -22.55 25.46
CA ASN A 134 0.87 -21.23 26.09
C ASN A 134 -0.60 -20.81 26.26
N VAL A 135 -1.05 -20.69 27.51
CA VAL A 135 -2.45 -20.35 27.85
C VAL A 135 -2.87 -18.93 27.40
N PRO A 136 -2.07 -17.87 27.61
CA PRO A 136 -2.28 -16.57 26.96
C PRO A 136 -2.50 -16.64 25.44
N VAL A 137 -1.62 -17.32 24.70
CA VAL A 137 -1.73 -17.49 23.24
C VAL A 137 -3.03 -18.20 22.88
N MET A 138 -3.31 -19.37 23.47
CA MET A 138 -4.54 -20.11 23.21
C MET A 138 -5.80 -19.28 23.50
N ARG A 139 -5.79 -18.45 24.56
CA ARG A 139 -6.91 -17.55 24.88
C ARG A 139 -7.09 -16.46 23.83
N LYS A 140 -6.00 -15.84 23.35
CA LYS A 140 -6.03 -14.83 22.27
C LYS A 140 -6.64 -15.43 21.00
N LEU A 141 -6.14 -16.58 20.57
CA LEU A 141 -6.64 -17.31 19.39
C LEU A 141 -8.13 -17.69 19.50
N MET A 142 -8.55 -18.17 20.68
CA MET A 142 -9.98 -18.44 20.95
C MET A 142 -10.83 -17.17 20.89
N SER A 143 -10.36 -16.03 21.40
CA SER A 143 -11.05 -14.75 21.25
C SER A 143 -11.12 -14.28 19.80
N SER A 144 -10.01 -14.36 19.04
CA SER A 144 -10.00 -14.03 17.61
C SER A 144 -11.00 -14.88 16.81
N ASN A 145 -11.14 -16.18 17.13
CA ASN A 145 -12.11 -17.08 16.50
C ASN A 145 -13.58 -16.65 16.64
N TYR A 146 -13.98 -15.84 17.62
CA TYR A 146 -15.34 -15.28 17.69
C TYR A 146 -15.59 -14.16 16.67
N SER A 147 -14.55 -13.62 16.05
CA SER A 147 -14.65 -12.52 15.05
C SER A 147 -14.58 -12.99 13.59
N LEU A 148 -14.09 -14.22 13.35
CA LEU A 148 -13.94 -14.82 12.02
C LEU A 148 -15.27 -15.43 11.54
N LYS A 149 -15.50 -15.43 10.23
CA LYS A 149 -16.76 -15.87 9.60
C LYS A 149 -16.62 -17.13 8.75
N TYR A 150 -15.42 -17.41 8.24
CA TYR A 150 -15.15 -18.49 7.29
C TYR A 150 -13.97 -19.36 7.74
N SER A 151 -12.95 -18.72 8.29
CA SER A 151 -11.70 -19.31 8.77
C SER A 151 -11.70 -19.45 10.30
N LYS A 152 -10.73 -20.19 10.83
CA LYS A 152 -10.48 -20.29 12.27
C LYS A 152 -9.03 -20.67 12.56
N PHE A 153 -8.48 -20.14 13.64
CA PHE A 153 -7.28 -20.68 14.28
C PHE A 153 -7.57 -22.07 14.86
N ALA A 154 -6.65 -22.98 14.64
CA ALA A 154 -6.61 -24.34 15.16
C ALA A 154 -5.20 -24.67 15.64
N LEU A 155 -5.08 -25.76 16.40
CA LEU A 155 -3.80 -26.34 16.79
C LEU A 155 -3.67 -27.70 16.09
N LYS A 156 -2.59 -27.88 15.31
CA LYS A 156 -2.18 -29.12 14.65
C LYS A 156 -0.88 -29.55 15.31
N ASP A 157 -0.95 -30.55 16.19
CA ASP A 157 0.16 -30.97 17.05
C ASP A 157 0.66 -29.78 17.90
N ASN A 158 1.84 -29.23 17.62
CA ASN A 158 2.36 -28.00 18.25
C ASN A 158 2.27 -26.75 17.36
N ILE A 159 1.75 -26.85 16.14
CA ILE A 159 1.68 -25.75 15.16
C ILE A 159 0.31 -25.07 15.26
N VAL A 160 0.32 -23.77 15.54
CA VAL A 160 -0.86 -22.91 15.38
C VAL A 160 -1.05 -22.68 13.88
N CYS A 161 -2.24 -22.99 13.37
CA CYS A 161 -2.57 -22.81 11.95
C CYS A 161 -3.94 -22.16 11.78
N MET A 162 -4.11 -21.36 10.73
CA MET A 162 -5.44 -20.98 10.25
C MET A 162 -5.97 -22.07 9.33
N LYS A 163 -7.27 -22.40 9.47
CA LYS A 163 -7.94 -23.40 8.65
C LYS A 163 -9.29 -22.92 8.12
N LEU A 164 -9.50 -23.11 6.82
CA LEU A 164 -10.77 -23.00 6.12
C LEU A 164 -11.15 -24.42 5.67
N SER A 165 -12.40 -24.83 5.86
CA SER A 165 -12.85 -26.15 5.41
C SER A 165 -14.35 -26.17 5.17
N SER A 166 -14.77 -26.67 4.02
CA SER A 166 -16.16 -26.82 3.61
C SER A 166 -16.38 -28.17 2.95
N LYS A 167 -17.62 -28.66 2.91
CA LYS A 167 -18.00 -29.61 1.87
C LYS A 167 -17.97 -28.93 0.50
N ILE A 168 -17.74 -29.66 -0.59
CA ILE A 168 -17.77 -29.10 -1.95
C ILE A 168 -19.16 -28.56 -2.33
N GLU A 169 -20.24 -29.24 -1.90
CA GLU A 169 -21.64 -28.80 -2.16
C GLU A 169 -21.98 -27.46 -1.48
N ASP A 170 -21.25 -27.10 -0.43
CA ASP A 170 -21.37 -25.82 0.27
C ASP A 170 -20.37 -24.76 -0.20
N ALA A 171 -19.32 -25.14 -0.94
CA ALA A 171 -18.14 -24.31 -1.20
C ALA A 171 -18.28 -23.35 -2.40
N SER A 172 -19.36 -22.56 -2.47
CA SER A 172 -19.58 -21.67 -3.62
C SER A 172 -18.45 -20.63 -3.79
N PRO A 173 -18.14 -20.18 -5.02
CA PRO A 173 -17.02 -19.26 -5.27
C PRO A 173 -17.04 -18.00 -4.42
N ASN A 174 -18.23 -17.45 -4.15
CA ASN A 174 -18.42 -16.35 -3.19
C ASN A 174 -17.88 -16.69 -1.78
N LYS A 175 -18.28 -17.83 -1.21
CA LYS A 175 -17.84 -18.29 0.12
C LYS A 175 -16.33 -18.57 0.12
N LEU A 176 -15.81 -19.22 -0.91
CA LEU A 176 -14.39 -19.54 -1.01
C LEU A 176 -13.52 -18.29 -1.15
N TYR A 177 -13.88 -17.35 -2.03
CA TYR A 177 -13.14 -16.09 -2.19
C TYR A 177 -13.06 -15.29 -0.89
N TYR A 178 -14.19 -15.05 -0.24
CA TYR A 178 -14.20 -14.32 1.03
C TYR A 178 -13.54 -15.09 2.18
N GLY A 179 -13.60 -16.42 2.19
CA GLY A 179 -12.94 -17.25 3.20
C GLY A 179 -11.43 -17.33 3.04
N LEU A 180 -10.93 -17.46 1.81
CA LEU A 180 -9.49 -17.40 1.50
C LEU A 180 -8.95 -15.99 1.78
N ARG A 181 -9.69 -14.94 1.44
CA ARG A 181 -9.31 -13.55 1.75
C ARG A 181 -9.29 -13.27 3.25
N GLU A 182 -10.26 -13.78 4.01
CA GLU A 182 -10.29 -13.65 5.47
C GLU A 182 -9.10 -14.37 6.10
N MET A 183 -8.85 -15.63 5.71
CA MET A 183 -7.70 -16.41 6.15
C MET A 183 -6.38 -15.69 5.86
N ALA A 184 -6.14 -15.34 4.59
CA ALA A 184 -4.84 -14.86 4.15
C ALA A 184 -4.45 -13.57 4.87
N ARG A 185 -5.37 -12.60 4.95
CA ARG A 185 -5.19 -11.33 5.67
C ARG A 185 -5.20 -11.42 7.21
N LYS A 186 -5.41 -12.62 7.77
CA LYS A 186 -5.33 -12.89 9.21
C LYS A 186 -4.15 -13.76 9.59
N ALA A 187 -3.66 -14.57 8.66
CA ALA A 187 -2.39 -15.25 8.77
C ALA A 187 -1.25 -14.22 8.79
N ASP A 188 -1.16 -13.44 7.72
CA ASP A 188 -0.27 -12.29 7.38
C ASP A 188 -0.38 -11.07 8.32
N ARG A 189 -0.68 -11.30 9.59
CA ARG A 189 -0.79 -10.29 10.64
C ARG A 189 -0.66 -10.90 12.02
N GLU A 190 -1.14 -12.13 12.21
CA GLU A 190 -1.11 -12.78 13.53
C GLU A 190 0.07 -13.76 13.68
N ASP A 191 0.91 -13.95 12.67
CA ASP A 191 2.29 -14.44 12.83
C ASP A 191 3.19 -13.38 13.47
N ASP A 192 3.45 -12.25 12.80
CA ASP A 192 4.28 -11.13 13.26
C ASP A 192 3.90 -10.68 14.68
N LEU A 193 2.59 -10.58 14.92
CA LEU A 193 2.01 -10.13 16.18
C LEU A 193 2.04 -11.20 17.27
N LEU A 194 2.01 -12.51 16.95
CA LEU A 194 2.24 -13.55 17.95
C LEU A 194 3.73 -13.70 18.30
N ILE A 195 4.62 -13.57 17.33
CA ILE A 195 6.08 -13.63 17.54
C ILE A 195 6.51 -12.46 18.43
N SER A 196 6.07 -11.25 18.12
CA SER A 196 6.43 -10.03 18.87
C SER A 196 5.73 -9.91 20.24
N GLU A 197 4.50 -10.40 20.42
CA GLU A 197 3.85 -10.45 21.74
C GLU A 197 4.36 -11.62 22.62
N PHE A 198 4.76 -12.75 22.04
CA PHE A 198 5.02 -14.00 22.77
C PHE A 198 6.31 -14.71 22.33
N GLY A 199 7.46 -14.30 22.87
CA GLY A 199 8.76 -15.00 22.68
C GLY A 199 8.85 -16.46 23.19
N SER A 200 7.73 -17.13 23.42
CA SER A 200 7.60 -18.59 23.57
C SER A 200 7.11 -19.31 22.30
N VAL A 201 6.72 -18.57 21.26
CA VAL A 201 6.40 -19.12 19.93
C VAL A 201 7.56 -18.86 18.97
N LYS A 202 7.59 -19.56 17.85
CA LYS A 202 8.60 -19.44 16.79
C LYS A 202 7.91 -19.41 15.43
N GLU A 203 8.57 -18.84 14.43
CA GLU A 203 8.18 -18.95 13.01
C GLU A 203 8.03 -20.41 12.56
N VAL A 204 7.23 -20.63 11.52
CA VAL A 204 6.99 -21.94 10.91
C VAL A 204 6.63 -21.76 9.44
N GLY A 205 6.99 -22.73 8.60
CA GLY A 205 6.80 -22.68 7.15
C GLY A 205 8.08 -22.36 6.38
N GLU A 206 7.93 -22.08 5.09
CA GLU A 206 9.02 -21.55 4.25
C GLU A 206 8.85 -20.05 4.11
N ASP A 207 9.86 -19.28 4.51
CA ASP A 207 9.99 -17.86 4.22
C ASP A 207 9.81 -17.61 2.70
N LYS A 208 8.84 -16.75 2.35
CA LYS A 208 8.56 -16.30 0.96
C LYS A 208 8.89 -14.83 0.73
N THR A 209 9.58 -14.20 1.68
CA THR A 209 10.10 -12.86 1.49
C THR A 209 11.17 -12.86 0.39
N ILE A 210 11.25 -11.73 -0.31
CA ILE A 210 12.22 -11.48 -1.37
C ILE A 210 13.20 -10.46 -0.78
N PRO A 211 14.39 -10.90 -0.32
CA PRO A 211 15.34 -10.01 0.31
C PRO A 211 15.88 -9.01 -0.71
N TYR A 212 16.02 -7.76 -0.28
CA TYR A 212 16.67 -6.73 -1.08
C TYR A 212 18.19 -6.96 -1.14
N SER A 213 18.82 -6.52 -2.23
CA SER A 213 20.28 -6.45 -2.29
C SER A 213 20.80 -5.40 -1.29
N GLU A 214 22.05 -5.54 -0.84
CA GLU A 214 22.61 -4.61 0.15
C GLU A 214 22.63 -3.15 -0.36
N GLU A 215 22.75 -2.92 -1.67
CA GLU A 215 22.64 -1.58 -2.26
C GLU A 215 21.22 -1.01 -2.09
N LYS A 216 20.19 -1.78 -2.44
CA LYS A 216 18.78 -1.37 -2.27
C LYS A 216 18.44 -1.19 -0.79
N MET A 217 18.89 -2.10 0.07
CA MET A 217 18.71 -2.00 1.53
C MET A 217 19.38 -0.75 2.11
N ALA A 218 20.62 -0.44 1.72
CA ALA A 218 21.33 0.77 2.17
C ALA A 218 20.59 2.06 1.76
N VAL A 219 20.01 2.11 0.55
CA VAL A 219 19.16 3.23 0.12
C VAL A 219 17.90 3.33 1.00
N LEU A 220 17.18 2.24 1.24
CA LEU A 220 15.97 2.23 2.07
C LEU A 220 16.26 2.68 3.52
N LEU A 221 17.33 2.17 4.14
CA LEU A 221 17.76 2.54 5.49
C LEU A 221 18.17 4.01 5.59
N LYS A 222 18.96 4.51 4.61
CA LYS A 222 19.34 5.92 4.49
C LYS A 222 18.09 6.81 4.47
N TYR A 223 17.14 6.52 3.59
CA TYR A 223 15.96 7.37 3.40
C TYR A 223 14.95 7.28 4.56
N LEU A 224 14.85 6.13 5.24
CA LEU A 224 14.10 6.02 6.50
C LEU A 224 14.64 6.99 7.56
N ASP A 225 15.94 6.89 7.86
CA ASP A 225 16.59 7.72 8.88
C ASP A 225 16.60 9.21 8.49
N GLN A 226 16.88 9.51 7.22
CA GLN A 226 16.92 10.87 6.70
C GLN A 226 15.54 11.53 6.75
N TRP A 227 14.48 10.92 6.19
CA TRP A 227 13.16 11.55 6.19
C TRP A 227 12.60 11.77 7.60
N ILE A 228 12.91 10.87 8.55
CA ILE A 228 12.56 11.06 9.96
C ILE A 228 13.30 12.27 10.54
N ARG A 229 14.64 12.34 10.37
CA ARG A 229 15.46 13.46 10.87
C ARG A 229 15.03 14.80 10.26
N ASP A 230 14.96 14.88 8.94
CA ASP A 230 14.60 16.09 8.19
C ASP A 230 13.20 16.60 8.60
N THR A 231 12.23 15.71 8.79
CA THR A 231 10.87 16.08 9.20
C THR A 231 10.82 16.52 10.67
N LEU A 232 11.55 15.85 11.57
CA LEU A 232 11.59 16.22 12.98
C LEU A 232 12.34 17.54 13.22
N GLU A 233 13.40 17.81 12.46
CA GLU A 233 14.06 19.11 12.45
C GLU A 233 13.12 20.20 11.95
N GLU A 234 12.41 19.96 10.83
CA GLU A 234 11.44 20.91 10.27
C GLU A 234 10.32 21.21 11.27
N VAL A 235 9.73 20.20 11.92
CA VAL A 235 8.76 20.38 13.00
C VAL A 235 9.33 21.20 14.17
N GLY A 236 10.64 21.13 14.43
CA GLY A 236 11.33 21.91 15.45
C GLY A 236 11.46 23.41 15.15
N LYS A 237 11.24 23.84 13.89
CA LYS A 237 11.32 25.26 13.47
C LYS A 237 10.02 26.04 13.71
N HIS A 238 8.91 25.35 13.90
CA HIS A 238 7.57 25.93 13.94
C HIS A 238 6.97 25.92 15.35
N ASP A 239 6.21 26.97 15.69
CA ASP A 239 5.54 27.03 16.98
C ASP A 239 4.46 25.94 17.11
N LYS A 240 4.53 25.17 18.20
CA LYS A 240 3.72 23.95 18.37
C LYS A 240 2.23 24.21 18.59
N ASP A 241 1.87 25.39 19.09
CA ASP A 241 0.49 25.76 19.38
C ASP A 241 -0.16 26.32 18.11
N ASN A 242 0.45 27.34 17.50
CA ASN A 242 -0.06 28.03 16.32
C ASN A 242 0.00 27.16 15.06
N PHE A 243 1.09 26.40 14.85
CA PHE A 243 1.28 25.55 13.67
C PHE A 243 0.95 24.07 13.92
N CYS A 244 0.19 23.74 14.97
CA CYS A 244 -0.19 22.35 15.28
C CYS A 244 -0.79 21.58 14.09
N GLY A 245 -1.48 22.26 13.16
CA GLY A 245 -1.99 21.66 11.93
C GLY A 245 -0.97 21.46 10.82
N ALA A 246 -0.05 22.42 10.67
CA ALA A 246 1.01 22.32 9.68
C ALA A 246 2.00 21.21 10.04
N ILE A 247 2.33 21.11 11.33
CA ILE A 247 3.08 20.02 11.96
C ILE A 247 2.38 18.67 11.76
N ALA A 248 1.05 18.61 11.89
CA ALA A 248 0.30 17.38 11.63
C ALA A 248 0.47 16.89 10.18
N PHE A 249 0.42 17.79 9.18
CA PHE A 249 0.67 17.41 7.79
C PHE A 249 2.11 16.98 7.52
N LEU A 250 3.11 17.59 8.17
CA LEU A 250 4.51 17.12 8.11
C LEU A 250 4.65 15.67 8.60
N LEU A 251 4.08 15.36 9.77
CA LEU A 251 4.17 14.05 10.41
C LEU A 251 3.36 12.98 9.64
N LEU A 252 2.18 13.32 9.12
CA LEU A 252 1.38 12.41 8.31
C LEU A 252 2.01 12.16 6.94
N ARG A 253 2.54 13.21 6.26
CA ARG A 253 3.31 13.08 5.02
C ARG A 253 4.45 12.08 5.20
N LEU A 254 5.23 12.22 6.28
CA LEU A 254 6.31 11.28 6.61
C LEU A 254 5.78 9.84 6.75
N SER A 255 4.71 9.65 7.53
CA SER A 255 4.14 8.31 7.77
C SER A 255 3.72 7.61 6.48
N TYR A 256 2.98 8.29 5.60
CA TYR A 256 2.51 7.69 4.35
C TYR A 256 3.59 7.64 3.26
N ARG A 257 4.59 8.54 3.27
CA ARG A 257 5.77 8.43 2.40
C ARG A 257 6.56 7.16 2.71
N ILE A 258 6.82 6.87 3.99
CA ILE A 258 7.55 5.66 4.40
C ILE A 258 6.75 4.41 4.00
N ASP A 259 5.45 4.36 4.28
CA ASP A 259 4.58 3.23 3.91
C ASP A 259 4.60 2.96 2.40
N TYR A 260 4.46 4.03 1.59
CA TYR A 260 4.43 3.91 0.14
C TYR A 260 5.81 3.54 -0.45
N LEU A 261 6.86 4.31 -0.13
CA LEU A 261 8.15 4.19 -0.81
C LEU A 261 9.04 3.05 -0.28
N LEU A 262 8.95 2.71 1.02
CA LEU A 262 9.77 1.65 1.59
C LEU A 262 9.04 0.29 1.68
N LYS A 263 7.72 0.26 1.45
CA LYS A 263 6.85 -0.94 1.54
C LYS A 263 7.08 -1.77 2.81
N PRO A 264 7.19 -1.15 4.02
CA PRO A 264 7.60 -1.84 5.22
C PRO A 264 6.60 -2.93 5.63
N GLN A 265 7.11 -3.95 6.32
CA GLN A 265 6.37 -5.09 6.86
C GLN A 265 6.57 -5.16 8.39
N GLY A 266 5.89 -6.09 9.07
CA GLY A 266 6.05 -6.36 10.50
C GLY A 266 6.02 -5.13 11.39
N GLN A 267 6.96 -5.05 12.34
CA GLN A 267 6.93 -4.00 13.37
C GLN A 267 7.01 -2.58 12.79
N LEU A 268 7.73 -2.33 11.69
CA LEU A 268 7.80 -0.99 11.10
C LEU A 268 6.44 -0.57 10.52
N MET A 269 5.74 -1.47 9.82
CA MET A 269 4.38 -1.24 9.34
C MET A 269 3.41 -0.98 10.50
N ASP A 270 3.46 -1.80 11.56
CA ASP A 270 2.60 -1.66 12.74
C ASP A 270 2.77 -0.30 13.43
N ARG A 271 3.98 0.28 13.46
CA ARG A 271 4.18 1.65 14.00
C ARG A 271 3.56 2.73 13.13
N LEU A 272 3.54 2.57 11.80
CA LEU A 272 2.89 3.51 10.89
C LEU A 272 1.35 3.42 10.99
N GLU A 273 0.78 2.20 11.09
CA GLU A 273 -0.66 2.04 11.37
C GLU A 273 -1.03 2.59 12.75
N LYS A 274 -0.18 2.40 13.76
CA LYS A 274 -0.33 3.01 15.11
C LYS A 274 -0.30 4.54 15.05
N ILE A 275 0.59 5.16 14.27
CA ILE A 275 0.65 6.62 14.06
C ILE A 275 -0.65 7.14 13.42
N GLN A 276 -1.17 6.45 12.41
CA GLN A 276 -2.48 6.75 11.82
C GLN A 276 -3.60 6.66 12.89
N HIS A 277 -3.64 5.57 13.66
CA HIS A 277 -4.65 5.38 14.72
C HIS A 277 -4.58 6.45 15.81
N MET A 278 -3.38 6.90 16.21
CA MET A 278 -3.23 8.03 17.13
C MET A 278 -3.80 9.33 16.54
N PHE A 279 -3.49 9.62 15.28
CA PHE A 279 -3.94 10.86 14.65
C PHE A 279 -5.47 10.92 14.49
N PHE A 280 -6.09 9.84 14.02
CA PHE A 280 -7.53 9.79 13.74
C PHE A 280 -8.40 9.36 14.94
N ALA A 281 -7.82 9.19 16.14
CA ALA A 281 -8.53 8.78 17.34
C ALA A 281 -9.73 9.68 17.68
N GLN A 282 -10.90 9.06 17.95
CA GLN A 282 -12.09 9.77 18.43
C GLN A 282 -12.06 9.92 19.95
N ASN A 283 -11.08 10.69 20.44
CA ASN A 283 -10.84 10.98 21.85
C ASN A 283 -10.78 12.50 22.11
N ASN A 284 -10.59 12.90 23.36
CA ASN A 284 -10.53 14.30 23.79
C ASN A 284 -9.16 14.98 23.56
N GLU A 285 -8.23 14.34 22.85
CA GLU A 285 -6.85 14.84 22.72
C GLU A 285 -6.73 15.87 21.60
N THR A 286 -6.01 16.97 21.87
CA THR A 286 -5.75 18.04 20.91
C THR A 286 -4.78 17.57 19.81
N THR A 287 -4.72 18.29 18.67
CA THR A 287 -3.74 17.94 17.61
C THR A 287 -2.31 18.02 18.14
N GLN A 288 -1.98 19.01 18.98
CA GLN A 288 -0.69 19.12 19.65
C GLN A 288 -0.34 17.83 20.43
N GLN A 289 -1.25 17.33 21.28
CA GLN A 289 -1.05 16.10 22.05
C GLN A 289 -0.89 14.85 21.16
N ARG A 290 -1.57 14.82 20.00
CA ARG A 290 -1.39 13.75 18.99
C ARG A 290 -0.03 13.86 18.31
N ASN A 291 0.37 15.07 17.90
CA ASN A 291 1.67 15.35 17.28
C ASN A 291 2.81 14.98 18.22
N GLU A 292 2.74 15.32 19.51
CA GLU A 292 3.77 14.99 20.51
C GLU A 292 3.97 13.48 20.65
N LYS A 293 2.89 12.69 20.64
CA LYS A 293 2.98 11.22 20.60
C LYS A 293 3.59 10.72 19.30
N ILE A 294 3.15 11.22 18.16
CA ILE A 294 3.65 10.80 16.83
C ILE A 294 5.14 11.15 16.67
N ILE A 295 5.57 12.30 17.20
CA ILE A 295 6.98 12.68 17.33
C ILE A 295 7.75 11.67 18.20
N ALA A 296 7.19 11.24 19.33
CA ALA A 296 7.81 10.21 20.17
C ALA A 296 7.90 8.83 19.46
N GLU A 297 6.88 8.44 18.69
CA GLU A 297 6.92 7.22 17.86
C GLU A 297 8.03 7.27 16.80
N PHE A 298 8.18 8.39 16.08
CA PHE A 298 9.27 8.56 15.11
C PHE A 298 10.66 8.63 15.76
N ASN A 299 10.80 9.24 16.95
CA ASN A 299 12.04 9.20 17.70
C ASN A 299 12.39 7.78 18.18
N ASP A 300 11.40 6.96 18.56
CA ASP A 300 11.65 5.55 18.90
C ASP A 300 12.15 4.75 17.67
N ILE A 301 11.48 4.87 16.52
CA ILE A 301 11.93 4.25 15.25
C ILE A 301 13.37 4.67 14.91
N LEU A 302 13.70 5.95 15.07
CA LEU A 302 15.04 6.48 14.79
C LEU A 302 16.11 5.86 15.69
N ASN A 303 15.76 5.53 16.93
CA ASN A 303 16.64 4.91 17.93
C ASN A 303 16.73 3.37 17.82
N TRP A 304 16.01 2.72 16.91
CA TRP A 304 16.21 1.31 16.62
C TRP A 304 17.60 1.07 16.01
N ASP A 305 18.21 -0.07 16.31
CA ASP A 305 19.44 -0.52 15.64
C ASP A 305 19.18 -0.93 14.18
N GLU A 306 20.25 -1.11 13.42
CA GLU A 306 20.16 -1.41 11.98
C GLU A 306 19.51 -2.78 11.70
N ALA A 307 19.74 -3.79 12.55
CA ALA A 307 19.15 -5.11 12.36
C ALA A 307 17.62 -5.04 12.49
N LYS A 308 17.14 -4.34 13.53
CA LYS A 308 15.71 -4.09 13.74
C LYS A 308 15.07 -3.21 12.66
N LYS A 309 15.83 -2.29 12.05
CA LYS A 309 15.34 -1.51 10.89
C LYS A 309 15.28 -2.36 9.62
N ARG A 310 16.23 -3.28 9.42
CA ARG A 310 16.25 -4.25 8.31
C ARG A 310 15.14 -5.30 8.41
N GLU A 311 14.78 -5.71 9.63
CA GLU A 311 13.79 -6.74 9.96
C GLU A 311 12.52 -6.65 9.11
N GLY A 312 11.91 -5.46 9.00
CA GLY A 312 10.70 -5.21 8.21
C GLY A 312 10.91 -4.64 6.80
N LEU A 313 12.10 -4.73 6.22
CA LEU A 313 12.45 -4.16 4.90
C LEU A 313 12.76 -5.25 3.87
N TYR A 314 11.73 -5.99 3.47
CA TYR A 314 11.78 -7.01 2.42
C TYR A 314 10.59 -6.87 1.47
N GLU A 315 10.68 -7.48 0.29
CA GLU A 315 9.59 -7.50 -0.70
C GLU A 315 8.75 -8.76 -0.53
N THR A 316 7.44 -8.64 -0.74
CA THR A 316 6.49 -9.74 -0.58
C THR A 316 5.56 -9.86 -1.78
N ILE A 317 4.96 -11.03 -1.91
CA ILE A 317 3.86 -11.28 -2.85
C ILE A 317 2.55 -11.21 -2.08
N SER A 318 1.53 -10.57 -2.65
CA SER A 318 0.17 -10.56 -2.10
C SER A 318 -0.83 -11.17 -3.08
N THR A 319 -1.85 -11.82 -2.52
CA THR A 319 -2.98 -12.38 -3.28
C THR A 319 -4.25 -11.57 -3.08
N PHE A 320 -4.37 -10.85 -1.96
CA PHE A 320 -5.52 -10.01 -1.66
C PHE A 320 -5.10 -8.62 -1.19
N ALA A 321 -5.87 -7.61 -1.57
CA ALA A 321 -5.60 -6.24 -1.14
C ALA A 321 -5.84 -6.06 0.37
N LEU A 322 -4.95 -5.32 1.05
CA LEU A 322 -5.20 -4.80 2.40
C LEU A 322 -6.25 -3.68 2.38
N ILE A 323 -6.26 -2.90 1.30
CA ILE A 323 -7.14 -1.75 1.06
C ILE A 323 -8.38 -2.18 0.26
N ASN A 324 -9.51 -1.47 0.41
CA ASN A 324 -10.71 -1.80 -0.35
C ASN A 324 -10.68 -1.15 -1.75
N PRO A 325 -11.12 -1.86 -2.81
CA PRO A 325 -11.23 -1.28 -4.14
C PRO A 325 -12.19 -0.09 -4.11
N SER A 326 -11.77 1.04 -4.67
CA SER A 326 -12.50 2.31 -4.62
C SER A 326 -12.58 2.96 -6.00
N ASP A 327 -13.75 3.53 -6.30
CA ASP A 327 -13.99 4.20 -7.57
C ASP A 327 -13.32 5.57 -7.62
N HIS A 328 -13.06 6.07 -8.83
CA HIS A 328 -12.24 7.26 -9.05
C HIS A 328 -12.79 8.52 -8.36
N LYS A 329 -14.11 8.76 -8.42
CA LYS A 329 -14.70 10.00 -7.89
C LYS A 329 -14.55 10.17 -6.36
N PRO A 330 -14.83 9.15 -5.52
CA PRO A 330 -14.49 9.18 -4.09
C PRO A 330 -13.02 9.50 -3.76
N VAL A 331 -12.07 9.07 -4.61
CA VAL A 331 -10.64 9.38 -4.45
C VAL A 331 -10.38 10.85 -4.76
N MET A 332 -10.89 11.36 -5.90
CA MET A 332 -10.76 12.76 -6.27
C MET A 332 -11.43 13.70 -5.25
N ASP A 333 -12.63 13.37 -4.76
CA ASP A 333 -13.34 14.17 -3.76
C ASP A 333 -12.55 14.26 -2.44
N MET A 334 -11.88 13.18 -2.02
CA MET A 334 -10.93 13.21 -0.91
C MET A 334 -9.76 14.15 -1.20
N MET A 335 -9.09 13.98 -2.34
CA MET A 335 -7.90 14.78 -2.68
C MET A 335 -8.23 16.28 -2.79
N PHE A 336 -9.39 16.66 -3.35
CA PHE A 336 -9.84 18.05 -3.34
C PHE A 336 -10.18 18.57 -1.93
N ASP A 337 -10.74 17.76 -1.04
CA ASP A 337 -10.97 18.16 0.35
C ASP A 337 -9.65 18.33 1.12
N GLU A 338 -8.59 17.60 0.78
CA GLU A 338 -7.22 17.85 1.28
C GLU A 338 -6.61 19.12 0.67
N MET A 339 -6.71 19.32 -0.65
CA MET A 339 -6.18 20.52 -1.32
C MET A 339 -6.72 21.83 -0.74
N LYS A 340 -8.01 21.90 -0.40
CA LYS A 340 -8.63 23.10 0.23
C LYS A 340 -8.00 23.48 1.58
N LYS A 341 -7.24 22.57 2.20
CA LYS A 341 -6.50 22.84 3.44
C LYS A 341 -5.14 23.49 3.15
N ALA A 342 -4.62 23.35 1.94
CA ALA A 342 -3.44 24.07 1.45
C ALA A 342 -3.75 25.54 1.13
N ASP A 343 -4.99 25.90 0.76
CA ASP A 343 -5.42 27.26 0.36
C ASP A 343 -4.87 28.36 1.28
N TRP A 344 -4.93 28.17 2.60
CA TRP A 344 -4.41 29.15 3.55
C TRP A 344 -2.87 29.28 3.45
N TYR A 345 -2.15 28.16 3.42
CA TYR A 345 -0.69 28.12 3.29
C TYR A 345 -0.20 28.69 1.95
N ILE A 346 -0.97 28.51 0.87
CA ILE A 346 -0.74 29.11 -0.45
C ILE A 346 -0.82 30.64 -0.36
N ASN A 347 -1.91 31.16 0.22
CA ASN A 347 -2.14 32.60 0.34
C ASN A 347 -1.15 33.32 1.30
N ASN A 348 -0.37 32.57 2.08
CA ASN A 348 0.59 33.10 3.06
C ASN A 348 2.02 32.59 2.82
N ASN A 349 2.27 32.05 1.61
CA ASN A 349 3.58 31.63 1.09
C ASN A 349 4.38 30.67 2.00
N TYR A 350 3.78 29.52 2.32
CA TYR A 350 4.41 28.42 3.07
C TYR A 350 4.72 27.20 2.18
N PRO A 351 5.75 27.23 1.30
CA PRO A 351 6.03 26.16 0.33
C PRO A 351 6.21 24.77 0.97
N VAL A 352 6.83 24.71 2.16
CA VAL A 352 7.02 23.45 2.91
C VAL A 352 5.69 22.79 3.26
N PHE A 353 4.72 23.55 3.77
CA PHE A 353 3.41 23.01 4.15
C PHE A 353 2.54 22.72 2.93
N ILE A 354 2.62 23.52 1.87
CA ILE A 354 1.93 23.29 0.59
C ILE A 354 2.38 21.96 -0.04
N LYS A 355 3.70 21.77 -0.22
CA LYS A 355 4.25 20.48 -0.70
C LYS A 355 3.81 19.32 0.19
N SER A 356 3.83 19.53 1.50
CA SER A 356 3.51 18.47 2.47
C SER A 356 2.04 18.04 2.43
N ILE A 357 1.08 18.96 2.25
CA ILE A 357 -0.35 18.64 2.12
C ILE A 357 -0.63 17.90 0.81
N PHE A 358 -0.03 18.34 -0.30
CA PHE A 358 -0.21 17.70 -1.59
C PHE A 358 0.36 16.28 -1.62
N GLU A 359 1.63 16.10 -1.22
CA GLU A 359 2.28 14.80 -1.13
C GLU A 359 1.55 13.86 -0.14
N TYR A 360 1.15 14.38 1.03
CA TYR A 360 0.28 13.65 1.96
C TYR A 360 -0.99 13.14 1.27
N SER A 361 -1.69 13.97 0.49
CA SER A 361 -2.96 13.56 -0.14
C SER A 361 -2.80 12.49 -1.22
N VAL A 362 -1.64 12.44 -1.90
CA VAL A 362 -1.27 11.36 -2.84
C VAL A 362 -0.93 10.08 -2.08
N ALA A 363 -0.04 10.14 -1.09
CA ALA A 363 0.37 8.97 -0.32
C ALA A 363 -0.79 8.38 0.52
N TYR A 364 -1.67 9.23 1.06
CA TYR A 364 -2.91 8.85 1.72
C TYR A 364 -3.90 8.18 0.75
N ALA A 365 -3.93 8.57 -0.53
CA ALA A 365 -4.73 7.89 -1.54
C ALA A 365 -4.27 6.44 -1.71
N PHE A 366 -2.97 6.20 -1.89
CA PHE A 366 -2.40 4.85 -1.95
C PHE A 366 -2.64 4.01 -0.69
N PHE A 367 -2.54 4.62 0.49
CA PHE A 367 -2.73 3.90 1.76
C PHE A 367 -4.18 3.43 1.99
N ASN A 368 -5.17 4.19 1.54
CA ASN A 368 -6.58 3.96 1.93
C ASN A 368 -7.47 3.42 0.79
N TYR A 369 -7.09 3.60 -0.48
CA TYR A 369 -7.94 3.36 -1.64
C TYR A 369 -7.29 2.43 -2.65
N GLY A 370 -7.88 1.26 -2.89
CA GLY A 370 -7.52 0.43 -4.04
C GLY A 370 -7.96 1.11 -5.34
N MET A 371 -7.06 1.87 -5.96
CA MET A 371 -7.34 2.72 -7.13
C MET A 371 -7.32 1.94 -8.45
N HIS A 372 -7.86 2.55 -9.51
CA HIS A 372 -7.64 2.09 -10.88
C HIS A 372 -6.18 2.33 -11.31
N TYR A 373 -5.58 1.39 -12.05
CA TYR A 373 -4.18 1.48 -12.49
C TYR A 373 -3.76 2.78 -13.21
N PRO A 374 -4.59 3.46 -14.04
CA PRO A 374 -4.18 4.73 -14.66
C PRO A 374 -4.08 5.86 -13.63
N THR A 375 -5.01 5.93 -12.65
CA THR A 375 -4.90 6.85 -11.51
C THR A 375 -3.65 6.53 -10.67
N MET A 376 -3.35 5.25 -10.42
CA MET A 376 -2.12 4.85 -9.72
C MET A 376 -0.85 5.33 -10.45
N HIS A 377 -0.76 5.17 -11.77
CA HIS A 377 0.41 5.63 -12.54
C HIS A 377 0.53 7.16 -12.64
N LEU A 378 -0.57 7.90 -12.59
CA LEU A 378 -0.54 9.37 -12.48
C LEU A 378 -0.06 9.81 -11.09
N TRP A 379 -0.46 9.10 -10.03
CA TRP A 379 -0.12 9.42 -8.64
C TRP A 379 1.30 8.99 -8.26
N ASP A 380 1.80 7.90 -8.82
CA ASP A 380 3.21 7.49 -8.80
C ASP A 380 4.12 8.53 -9.45
N MET A 381 3.74 9.04 -10.62
CA MET A 381 4.44 10.15 -11.27
C MET A 381 4.50 11.41 -10.37
N LEU A 382 3.49 11.64 -9.51
CA LEU A 382 3.55 12.67 -8.48
C LEU A 382 4.49 12.32 -7.32
N MET A 383 4.50 11.06 -6.87
CA MET A 383 5.44 10.61 -5.83
C MET A 383 6.90 10.68 -6.29
N GLU A 384 7.20 10.39 -7.56
CA GLU A 384 8.51 10.63 -8.20
C GLU A 384 8.85 12.12 -8.25
N ILE A 385 7.89 12.98 -8.62
CA ILE A 385 8.04 14.45 -8.62
C ILE A 385 8.27 15.01 -7.20
N PHE A 386 7.67 14.41 -6.16
CA PHE A 386 7.89 14.83 -4.78
C PHE A 386 9.21 14.30 -4.18
N ASN A 387 9.68 13.13 -4.63
CA ASN A 387 10.84 12.40 -4.07
C ASN A 387 11.86 11.94 -5.15
N PRO A 388 12.36 12.84 -6.02
CA PRO A 388 13.10 12.45 -7.22
C PRO A 388 14.42 11.73 -6.92
N ASP A 389 15.16 12.14 -5.89
CA ASP A 389 16.44 11.49 -5.55
C ASP A 389 16.27 10.08 -5.00
N PHE A 390 15.16 9.77 -4.31
CA PHE A 390 14.85 8.41 -3.88
C PHE A 390 14.58 7.50 -5.08
N TYR A 391 13.68 7.90 -5.99
CA TYR A 391 13.38 7.13 -7.19
C TYR A 391 14.66 6.86 -8.00
N LYS A 392 15.50 7.89 -8.16
CA LYS A 392 16.77 7.83 -8.88
C LYS A 392 17.82 6.94 -8.23
N GLU A 393 17.96 6.95 -6.90
CA GLU A 393 18.81 5.99 -6.18
C GLU A 393 18.25 4.56 -6.20
N MET A 394 16.94 4.40 -6.33
CA MET A 394 16.27 3.12 -6.58
C MET A 394 16.31 2.70 -8.08
N GLY A 395 17.06 3.41 -8.93
CA GLY A 395 17.29 3.09 -10.34
C GLY A 395 16.24 3.62 -11.32
N ILE A 396 15.30 4.45 -10.87
CA ILE A 396 14.21 5.02 -11.67
C ILE A 396 14.47 6.52 -11.88
N ASP A 397 14.94 6.90 -13.07
CA ASP A 397 15.14 8.31 -13.46
C ASP A 397 14.33 8.63 -14.72
N ASN A 398 13.06 9.01 -14.59
CA ASN A 398 12.27 9.52 -15.72
C ASN A 398 12.52 11.01 -16.01
N GLN A 399 13.40 11.66 -15.25
CA GLN A 399 13.81 13.06 -15.44
C GLN A 399 12.62 14.03 -15.51
N TYR A 400 11.63 13.87 -14.60
CA TYR A 400 10.51 14.81 -14.45
C TYR A 400 10.90 16.13 -13.79
N ILE A 401 12.07 16.19 -13.13
CA ILE A 401 12.56 17.34 -12.38
C ILE A 401 13.98 17.69 -12.85
N ASN A 402 14.20 18.96 -13.19
CA ASN A 402 15.49 19.51 -13.62
C ASN A 402 15.88 20.65 -12.65
N GLY A 403 16.63 20.33 -11.60
CA GLY A 403 16.82 21.25 -10.47
C GLY A 403 15.47 21.43 -9.75
N ASP A 404 14.97 22.66 -9.66
CA ASP A 404 13.66 22.95 -9.08
C ASP A 404 12.52 23.02 -10.13
N GLN A 405 12.83 22.81 -11.42
CA GLN A 405 11.87 23.01 -12.53
C GLN A 405 11.26 21.70 -13.04
N LEU A 406 9.95 21.74 -13.35
CA LEU A 406 9.20 20.63 -13.93
C LEU A 406 9.54 20.41 -15.41
N ASN A 407 9.95 19.19 -15.76
CA ASN A 407 10.22 18.78 -17.13
C ASN A 407 8.90 18.39 -17.85
N SER A 408 8.18 19.40 -18.32
CA SER A 408 6.89 19.24 -18.98
C SER A 408 6.92 18.28 -20.18
N ALA A 409 8.05 18.15 -20.89
CA ALA A 409 8.19 17.20 -22.00
C ALA A 409 8.14 15.74 -21.53
N ASN A 410 8.89 15.39 -20.48
CA ASN A 410 8.89 14.03 -19.93
C ASN A 410 7.59 13.72 -19.18
N ILE A 411 7.02 14.69 -18.47
CA ILE A 411 5.72 14.53 -17.79
C ILE A 411 4.59 14.32 -18.80
N ASN A 412 4.46 15.17 -19.82
CA ASN A 412 3.46 14.99 -20.88
C ASN A 412 3.63 13.66 -21.62
N LYS A 413 4.87 13.19 -21.83
CA LYS A 413 5.17 11.88 -22.41
C LYS A 413 4.67 10.72 -21.52
N ARG A 414 4.87 10.79 -20.19
CA ARG A 414 4.35 9.82 -19.22
C ARG A 414 2.82 9.81 -19.19
N ILE A 415 2.18 10.98 -19.07
CA ILE A 415 0.71 11.12 -19.10
C ILE A 415 0.14 10.56 -20.41
N SER A 416 0.71 10.95 -21.56
CA SER A 416 0.25 10.49 -22.88
C SER A 416 0.37 8.97 -23.03
N TYR A 417 1.45 8.37 -22.50
CA TYR A 417 1.60 6.91 -22.45
C TYR A 417 0.54 6.26 -21.56
N ILE A 418 0.30 6.80 -20.36
CA ILE A 418 -0.69 6.27 -19.42
C ILE A 418 -2.09 6.24 -20.05
N ILE A 419 -2.54 7.38 -20.61
CA ILE A 419 -3.86 7.50 -21.23
C ILE A 419 -3.97 6.61 -22.48
N LYS A 420 -2.92 6.51 -23.30
CA LYS A 420 -2.90 5.63 -24.48
C LYS A 420 -3.09 4.16 -24.10
N GLU A 421 -2.41 3.70 -23.06
CA GLU A 421 -2.52 2.32 -22.58
C GLU A 421 -3.87 2.07 -21.90
N ALA A 422 -4.37 3.02 -21.09
CA ALA A 422 -5.67 2.94 -20.44
C ALA A 422 -6.85 2.90 -21.44
N LYS A 423 -6.76 3.61 -22.58
CA LYS A 423 -7.76 3.59 -23.67
C LYS A 423 -8.00 2.20 -24.28
N LYS A 424 -7.14 1.21 -24.02
CA LYS A 424 -7.35 -0.20 -24.41
C LYS A 424 -8.47 -0.89 -23.61
N GLU A 425 -8.77 -0.41 -22.41
CA GLU A 425 -9.82 -0.96 -21.53
C GLU A 425 -10.94 0.04 -21.23
N PHE A 426 -10.62 1.34 -21.21
CA PHE A 426 -11.55 2.42 -20.94
C PHE A 426 -11.55 3.38 -22.14
N PRO A 427 -12.31 3.12 -23.22
CA PRO A 427 -12.19 3.87 -24.49
C PRO A 427 -12.45 5.38 -24.33
N ASN A 428 -13.17 5.75 -23.28
CA ASN A 428 -13.59 7.12 -22.97
C ASN A 428 -12.63 7.87 -22.02
N ILE A 429 -11.57 7.23 -21.50
CA ILE A 429 -10.63 7.88 -20.57
C ILE A 429 -9.80 8.93 -21.30
N ASP A 430 -9.73 10.15 -20.81
CA ASP A 430 -9.02 11.24 -21.48
C ASP A 430 -8.51 12.25 -20.44
N LEU A 431 -7.40 12.94 -20.75
CA LEU A 431 -6.79 13.96 -19.89
C LEU A 431 -6.12 15.01 -20.77
N ARG A 432 -6.54 16.27 -20.64
CA ARG A 432 -6.11 17.37 -21.53
C ARG A 432 -4.80 17.98 -21.05
N VAL A 433 -3.70 17.48 -21.60
CA VAL A 433 -2.33 17.94 -21.30
C VAL A 433 -2.13 19.44 -21.56
N GLU A 434 -2.93 20.03 -22.46
CA GLU A 434 -2.96 21.46 -22.77
C GLU A 434 -3.49 22.34 -21.62
N ASN A 435 -4.24 21.76 -20.68
CA ASN A 435 -4.75 22.46 -19.49
C ASN A 435 -3.80 22.36 -18.28
N ILE A 436 -2.73 21.57 -18.37
CA ILE A 436 -1.74 21.39 -17.30
C ILE A 436 -0.76 22.56 -17.30
N ASN A 437 -0.64 23.24 -16.17
CA ASN A 437 0.26 24.38 -15.97
C ASN A 437 1.56 23.93 -15.30
N TYR A 438 2.69 24.12 -15.98
CA TYR A 438 4.01 23.68 -15.54
C TYR A 438 4.85 24.77 -14.84
N GLY A 439 4.26 25.93 -14.51
CA GLY A 439 4.98 27.08 -13.96
C GLY A 439 5.65 26.84 -12.60
N ASP A 440 4.97 26.13 -11.69
CA ASP A 440 5.52 25.64 -10.43
C ASP A 440 4.77 24.37 -9.97
N LEU A 441 5.27 23.72 -8.91
CA LEU A 441 4.71 22.48 -8.35
C LEU A 441 3.26 22.63 -7.86
N THR A 442 2.87 23.79 -7.34
CA THR A 442 1.51 24.09 -6.86
C THR A 442 0.55 24.28 -8.03
N GLN A 443 0.96 25.02 -9.06
CA GLN A 443 0.19 25.21 -10.30
C GLN A 443 0.04 23.89 -11.06
N PHE A 444 1.08 23.08 -11.11
CA PHE A 444 1.07 21.74 -11.71
C PHE A 444 0.17 20.77 -10.97
N TYR A 445 0.34 20.62 -9.66
CA TYR A 445 -0.54 19.77 -8.84
C TYR A 445 -2.01 20.20 -8.99
N THR A 446 -2.28 21.50 -8.86
CA THR A 446 -3.65 22.03 -8.91
C THR A 446 -4.31 21.90 -10.28
N SER A 447 -3.55 21.97 -11.38
CA SER A 447 -4.09 21.78 -12.74
C SER A 447 -4.27 20.29 -13.08
N LEU A 448 -3.29 19.45 -12.76
CA LEU A 448 -3.39 18.00 -12.95
C LEU A 448 -4.57 17.39 -12.17
N MET A 449 -4.82 17.82 -10.93
CA MET A 449 -5.97 17.35 -10.15
C MET A 449 -7.31 17.72 -10.79
N LYS A 450 -7.42 18.92 -11.37
CA LYS A 450 -8.64 19.38 -12.07
C LYS A 450 -8.92 18.56 -13.33
N GLU A 451 -7.90 18.29 -14.13
CA GLU A 451 -8.05 17.41 -15.31
C GLU A 451 -8.30 15.95 -14.92
N ALA A 452 -7.69 15.48 -13.83
CA ALA A 452 -7.91 14.13 -13.32
C ALA A 452 -9.36 13.88 -12.86
N ASP A 453 -10.11 14.88 -12.38
CA ASP A 453 -11.53 14.69 -12.01
C ASP A 453 -12.41 14.26 -13.18
N TYR A 454 -11.99 14.57 -14.42
CA TYR A 454 -12.70 14.22 -15.64
C TYR A 454 -12.29 12.87 -16.25
N LEU A 455 -11.39 12.11 -15.61
CA LEU A 455 -10.98 10.77 -16.07
C LEU A 455 -12.17 9.79 -16.09
N ASN A 456 -12.72 9.55 -17.28
CA ASN A 456 -13.87 8.67 -17.45
C ASN A 456 -13.46 7.20 -17.59
N TYR A 457 -13.82 6.40 -16.58
CA TYR A 457 -13.59 4.96 -16.53
C TYR A 457 -14.73 4.11 -17.16
N SER A 458 -15.65 4.71 -17.91
CA SER A 458 -16.67 3.95 -18.65
C SER A 458 -16.07 3.17 -19.82
N LYS A 459 -16.48 1.90 -19.93
CA LYS A 459 -16.13 1.00 -21.04
C LYS A 459 -17.03 1.26 -22.25
#